data_AF-A0A0S2LUW0-F1
#
_entry.id   AF-A0A0S2LUW0-F1
#
_cell.length_a   1.000
_cell.length_b   1.000
_cell.length_c   1.000
_cell.angle_alpha   90.00
_cell.angle_beta   90.00
_cell.angle_gamma   90.00
#
_symmetry.space_group_name_H-M   'P 1'
#
loop_
_entity.id
_entity.type
_entity.pdbx_description
1 polymer ?
#
loop_
_entity_poly.entity_id
_entity_poly.type
_entity_poly.pdbx_seq_one_letter_code
_entity_poly.pdbx_strand_id
1 'polypeptide(L)'
;MLGFALLFLISGAISMMTQHGNGADAGFLATGTLIVSVGSAAWLWKHPSWWIAPRNHYLYLAGGTVLGVGLSALLPFLNGAGPWMVLGAAIVVYGYFERLRLLMTLGSGVMLAGLLAALIRTDIWGGALHLLTTAMLAIGAYRLHMMRHGRRRESADSEPDFIGSFEEFDRDEARRP
;
A
#
# COMPACT_ATOMS: atom_id res chain seq x y z
N MET A 1 -4.44 -0.87 3.09
CA MET A 1 -4.24 -0.62 1.64
C MET A 1 -5.55 -0.28 0.94
N LEU A 2 -6.56 -1.16 0.93
CA LEU A 2 -7.86 -0.86 0.30
C LEU A 2 -8.52 0.42 0.82
N GLY A 3 -8.56 0.62 2.15
CA GLY A 3 -9.10 1.86 2.74
C GLY A 3 -8.35 3.13 2.30
N PHE A 4 -7.03 3.05 2.11
CA PHE A 4 -6.25 4.15 1.56
C PHE A 4 -6.52 4.35 0.06
N ALA A 5 -6.69 3.29 -0.72
CA ALA A 5 -7.09 3.42 -2.12
C ALA A 5 -8.44 4.13 -2.27
N LEU A 6 -9.43 3.76 -1.45
CA LEU A 6 -10.73 4.45 -1.43
C LEU A 6 -10.60 5.91 -0.98
N LEU A 7 -9.74 6.18 0.02
CA LEU A 7 -9.47 7.54 0.47
C LEU A 7 -8.90 8.41 -0.67
N PHE A 8 -7.91 7.92 -1.40
CA PHE A 8 -7.33 8.63 -2.56
C PHE A 8 -8.36 8.79 -3.69
N LEU A 9 -9.19 7.78 -3.97
CA LEU A 9 -10.22 7.87 -4.99
C LEU A 9 -11.28 8.94 -4.65
N ILE A 10 -11.79 8.92 -3.42
CA ILE A 10 -12.81 9.87 -2.95
C ILE A 10 -12.20 11.28 -2.86
N SER A 11 -10.99 11.41 -2.32
CA SER A 11 -10.31 12.70 -2.23
C SER A 11 -10.03 13.28 -3.61
N GLY A 12 -9.62 12.46 -4.59
CA GLY A 12 -9.43 12.87 -5.97
C GLY A 12 -10.74 13.34 -6.61
N ALA A 13 -11.82 12.59 -6.44
CA ALA A 13 -13.14 12.95 -6.96
C ALA A 13 -13.64 14.29 -6.38
N ILE A 14 -13.53 14.48 -5.06
CA ILE A 14 -13.91 15.73 -4.40
C ILE A 14 -13.04 16.89 -4.91
N SER A 15 -11.73 16.70 -5.01
CA SER A 15 -10.81 17.73 -5.48
C SER A 15 -11.09 18.16 -6.94
N MET A 16 -11.50 17.22 -7.80
CA MET A 16 -11.94 17.57 -9.16
C MET A 16 -13.22 18.41 -9.16
N MET A 17 -14.15 18.16 -8.23
CA MET A 17 -15.42 18.91 -8.13
C MET A 17 -15.27 20.28 -7.46
N THR A 18 -14.40 20.42 -6.46
CA THR A 18 -14.31 21.62 -5.62
C THR A 18 -13.13 22.52 -5.93
N GLN A 19 -12.05 21.98 -6.51
CA GLN A 19 -10.80 22.68 -6.76
C GLN A 19 -10.28 22.51 -8.19
N HIS A 20 -11.18 22.25 -9.16
CA HIS A 20 -10.89 22.08 -10.58
C HIS A 20 -9.88 20.96 -10.92
N GLY A 21 -9.45 20.14 -9.95
CA GLY A 21 -8.46 19.09 -10.14
C GLY A 21 -7.08 19.39 -9.55
N ASN A 22 -6.87 20.55 -8.93
CA ASN A 22 -5.58 20.94 -8.31
C ASN A 22 -5.09 19.93 -7.24
N GLY A 23 -5.94 18.99 -6.86
CA GLY A 23 -5.53 17.63 -6.55
C GLY A 23 -5.05 17.44 -5.11
N ALA A 24 -5.32 18.38 -4.22
CA ALA A 24 -4.78 18.29 -2.88
C ALA A 24 -5.57 19.12 -1.87
N ASP A 25 -6.81 18.71 -1.60
CA ASP A 25 -7.48 19.16 -0.38
C ASP A 25 -6.87 18.45 0.83
N ALA A 26 -5.92 19.14 1.47
CA ALA A 26 -5.21 18.67 2.66
C ALA A 26 -6.17 18.25 3.78
N GLY A 27 -7.34 18.91 3.89
CA GLY A 27 -8.32 18.67 4.93
C GLY A 27 -9.02 17.32 4.76
N PHE A 28 -9.42 16.98 3.53
CA PHE A 28 -10.05 15.69 3.23
C PHE A 28 -9.08 14.52 3.42
N LEU A 29 -7.85 14.66 2.92
CA LEU A 29 -6.82 13.63 3.12
C LEU A 29 -6.47 13.47 4.60
N ALA A 30 -6.33 14.55 5.36
CA ALA A 30 -6.04 14.46 6.79
C ALA A 30 -7.18 13.80 7.57
N THR A 31 -8.41 14.27 7.37
CA THR A 31 -9.60 13.75 8.08
C THR A 31 -9.86 12.30 7.70
N GLY A 32 -9.82 11.97 6.41
CA GLY A 32 -10.04 10.62 5.95
C GLY A 32 -8.90 9.67 6.34
N THR A 33 -7.65 10.14 6.41
CA THR A 33 -6.54 9.36 6.98
C THR A 33 -6.80 9.03 8.44
N LEU A 34 -7.30 10.00 9.22
CA LEU A 34 -7.65 9.78 10.62
C LEU A 34 -8.73 8.70 10.73
N ILE A 35 -9.81 8.79 9.94
CA ILE A 35 -10.90 7.81 9.92
C ILE A 35 -10.38 6.41 9.53
N VAL A 36 -9.62 6.32 8.43
CA VAL A 36 -9.06 5.04 7.95
C VAL A 36 -8.08 4.45 8.99
N SER A 37 -7.28 5.28 9.65
CA SER A 37 -6.32 4.85 10.67
C SER A 37 -7.04 4.33 11.92
N VAL A 38 -8.04 5.05 12.42
CA VAL A 38 -8.84 4.64 13.58
C VAL A 38 -9.59 3.34 13.27
N GLY A 39 -10.25 3.25 12.11
CA GLY A 39 -10.94 2.04 11.68
C GLY A 39 -10.00 0.85 11.52
N SER A 40 -8.82 1.09 10.92
CA SER A 40 -7.80 0.05 10.77
C SER A 40 -7.21 -0.40 12.10
N ALA A 41 -6.97 0.53 13.04
CA ALA A 41 -6.47 0.23 14.37
C ALA A 41 -7.49 -0.58 15.19
N ALA A 42 -8.77 -0.19 15.15
CA ALA A 42 -9.85 -0.92 15.79
C ALA A 42 -10.01 -2.33 15.21
N TRP A 43 -9.90 -2.47 13.88
CA TRP A 43 -9.93 -3.77 13.21
C TRP A 43 -8.73 -4.64 13.58
N LEU A 44 -7.52 -4.08 13.55
CA LEU A 44 -6.26 -4.77 13.90
C LEU A 44 -6.24 -5.24 15.36
N TRP A 45 -6.90 -4.52 16.26
CA TRP A 45 -7.06 -4.97 17.64
C TRP A 45 -7.85 -6.28 17.72
N LYS A 46 -8.94 -6.39 16.94
CA LYS A 46 -9.76 -7.61 16.88
C LYS A 46 -9.13 -8.71 16.01
N HIS A 47 -8.31 -8.33 15.03
CA HIS A 47 -7.70 -9.22 14.05
C HIS A 47 -6.21 -8.91 13.88
N PRO A 48 -5.35 -9.37 14.82
CA PRO A 48 -3.91 -9.12 14.74
C PRO A 48 -3.34 -9.72 13.45
N SER A 49 -2.67 -8.88 12.66
CA SER A 49 -1.94 -9.31 11.47
C SER A 49 -0.57 -9.86 11.83
N TRP A 50 0.23 -10.18 10.81
CA TRP A 50 1.63 -10.59 10.97
C TRP A 50 2.36 -9.43 11.64
N TRP A 51 2.77 -9.60 12.90
CA TRP A 51 3.50 -8.60 13.67
C TRP A 51 4.92 -9.13 13.84
N ILE A 52 5.73 -8.95 12.80
CA ILE A 52 7.14 -9.35 12.84
C ILE A 52 7.92 -8.39 13.74
N ALA A 53 7.54 -7.11 13.79
CA ALA A 53 8.15 -6.11 14.65
C ALA A 53 7.47 -6.03 16.04
N PRO A 54 8.13 -5.45 17.06
CA PRO A 54 7.50 -5.22 18.36
C PRO A 54 6.32 -4.26 18.26
N ARG A 55 5.22 -4.51 19.00
CA ARG A 55 3.97 -3.72 18.98
C ARG A 55 4.19 -2.20 19.08
N ASN A 56 5.17 -1.77 19.88
CA ASN A 56 5.51 -0.36 20.09
C ASN A 56 5.91 0.34 18.78
N HIS A 57 6.58 -0.35 17.86
CA HIS A 57 6.98 0.22 16.58
C HIS A 57 5.77 0.63 15.73
N TYR A 58 4.71 -0.18 15.73
CA TYR A 58 3.47 0.16 15.03
C TYR A 58 2.72 1.30 15.70
N LEU A 59 2.79 1.41 17.03
CA LEU A 59 2.20 2.55 17.76
C LEU A 59 2.95 3.84 17.44
N TYR A 60 4.28 3.82 17.41
CA TYR A 60 5.08 4.98 17.01
C TYR A 60 4.84 5.34 15.54
N LEU A 61 4.71 4.34 14.66
CA LEU A 61 4.38 4.58 13.26
C LEU A 61 2.99 5.22 13.12
N ALA A 62 1.97 4.70 13.80
CA ALA A 62 0.62 5.24 13.75
C ALA A 62 0.57 6.67 14.31
N GLY A 63 1.16 6.89 15.49
CA GLY A 63 1.24 8.22 16.11
C GLY A 63 2.03 9.21 15.26
N GLY A 64 3.19 8.79 14.75
CA GLY A 64 4.03 9.60 13.86
C GLY A 64 3.35 9.91 12.53
N THR A 65 2.57 8.98 11.98
CA THR A 65 1.81 9.21 10.74
C THR A 65 0.69 10.23 10.97
N VAL A 66 -0.08 10.10 12.04
CA VAL A 66 -1.16 11.05 12.36
C VAL A 66 -0.61 12.45 12.60
N LEU A 67 0.46 12.56 13.41
CA LEU A 67 1.13 13.84 13.66
C LEU A 67 1.73 14.40 12.37
N GLY A 68 2.42 13.58 11.58
CA GLY A 68 3.02 14.00 10.32
C GLY A 68 1.97 14.48 9.32
N VAL A 69 0.83 13.79 9.20
CA VAL A 69 -0.28 14.18 8.33
C VAL A 69 -0.87 15.51 8.80
N GLY A 70 -1.12 15.68 10.11
CA GLY A 70 -1.64 16.92 10.67
C GLY A 70 -0.68 18.09 10.45
N LEU A 71 0.61 17.92 10.75
CA LEU A 71 1.63 18.96 10.58
C LEU A 71 1.84 19.30 9.11
N SER A 72 1.93 18.30 8.24
CA SER A 72 2.18 18.52 6.81
C SER A 72 0.98 19.12 6.07
N ALA A 73 -0.25 18.89 6.55
CA ALA A 73 -1.45 19.56 6.05
C ALA A 73 -1.43 21.08 6.31
N LEU A 74 -0.72 21.54 7.35
CA LEU A 74 -0.59 22.94 7.70
C LEU A 74 0.50 23.67 6.91
N LEU A 75 1.32 22.95 6.13
CA LEU A 75 2.43 23.54 5.39
C LEU A 75 1.94 24.07 4.04
N PRO A 76 1.81 25.40 3.86
CA PRO A 76 1.20 25.98 2.66
C PRO A 76 2.05 25.73 1.41
N PHE A 77 3.38 25.62 1.55
CA PHE A 77 4.27 25.37 0.42
C PHE A 77 4.15 23.96 -0.16
N LEU A 78 3.49 23.04 0.54
CA LEU A 78 3.24 21.68 0.06
C LEU A 78 1.95 21.57 -0.76
N ASN A 79 1.20 22.68 -0.92
CA ASN A 79 -0.03 22.73 -1.72
C ASN A 79 -1.02 21.60 -1.37
N GLY A 80 -1.06 21.19 -0.09
CA GLY A 80 -1.90 20.10 0.40
C GLY A 80 -1.45 18.67 0.07
N ALA A 81 -0.33 18.49 -0.62
CA ALA A 81 0.27 17.17 -0.88
C ALA A 81 1.09 16.61 0.31
N GLY A 82 1.22 17.38 1.39
CA GLY A 82 1.92 16.95 2.61
C GLY A 82 1.42 15.61 3.17
N PRO A 83 0.11 15.47 3.45
CA PRO A 83 -0.48 14.20 3.90
C PRO A 83 -0.17 13.02 2.99
N TRP A 84 -0.15 13.24 1.67
CA TRP A 84 0.15 12.23 0.67
C TRP A 84 1.57 11.69 0.83
N MET A 85 2.55 12.57 0.97
CA MET A 85 3.95 12.18 1.17
C MET A 85 4.14 11.43 2.50
N VAL A 86 3.50 11.90 3.58
CA VAL A 86 3.58 11.24 4.89
C VAL A 86 2.96 9.85 4.85
N LEU A 87 1.83 9.68 4.17
CA LEU A 87 1.22 8.37 3.95
C LEU A 87 2.14 7.43 3.16
N GLY A 88 2.78 7.93 2.09
CA GLY A 88 3.76 7.16 1.32
C GLY A 88 4.92 6.68 2.20
N ALA A 89 5.52 7.59 2.99
CA ALA A 89 6.59 7.27 3.93
C ALA A 89 6.15 6.24 4.99
N ALA A 90 4.94 6.37 5.54
CA ALA A 90 4.39 5.44 6.50
C ALA A 90 4.25 4.02 5.93
N ILE A 91 3.82 3.92 4.66
CA ILE A 91 3.73 2.64 3.94
C ILE A 91 5.12 2.01 3.75
N VAL A 92 6.15 2.81 3.43
CA VAL A 92 7.54 2.33 3.30
C VAL A 92 8.04 1.79 4.63
N VAL A 93 7.86 2.53 5.73
CA VAL A 93 8.31 2.12 7.07
C VAL A 93 7.56 0.86 7.52
N TYR A 94 6.25 0.77 7.26
CA TYR A 94 5.49 -0.44 7.53
C TYR A 94 6.01 -1.64 6.71
N GLY A 95 6.29 -1.43 5.42
CA GLY A 95 6.91 -2.44 4.56
C GLY A 95 8.29 -2.88 5.06
N TYR A 96 9.06 -1.98 5.66
CA TYR A 96 10.33 -2.29 6.32
C TYR A 96 10.16 -3.16 7.56
N PHE A 97 9.21 -2.83 8.45
CA PHE A 97 8.91 -3.66 9.61
C PHE A 97 8.45 -5.07 9.22
N GLU A 98 7.64 -5.20 8.18
CA GLU A 98 7.14 -6.48 7.68
C GLU A 98 8.07 -7.19 6.70
N ARG A 99 9.23 -6.59 6.35
CA ARG A 99 10.15 -7.08 5.30
C ARG A 99 9.48 -7.31 3.93
N LEU A 100 8.43 -6.56 3.64
CA LEU A 100 7.67 -6.64 2.39
C LEU A 100 8.16 -5.58 1.39
N ARG A 101 9.06 -5.97 0.49
CA ARG A 101 9.60 -5.09 -0.57
C ARG A 101 8.51 -4.44 -1.43
N LEU A 102 7.41 -5.16 -1.69
CA LEU A 102 6.26 -4.63 -2.43
C LEU A 102 5.66 -3.37 -1.77
N LEU A 103 5.59 -3.35 -0.43
CA LEU A 103 5.07 -2.19 0.29
C LEU A 103 6.05 -1.02 0.24
N MET A 104 7.34 -1.29 0.31
CA MET A 104 8.37 -0.25 0.14
C MET A 104 8.30 0.40 -1.23
N THR A 105 8.15 -0.39 -2.31
CA THR A 105 8.08 0.15 -3.67
C THR A 105 6.80 0.94 -3.91
N LEU A 106 5.66 0.41 -3.47
CA LEU A 106 4.39 1.12 -3.57
C LEU A 106 4.40 2.41 -2.75
N GLY A 107 4.85 2.36 -1.49
CA GLY A 107 4.95 3.54 -0.64
C GLY A 107 5.85 4.62 -1.24
N SER A 108 6.98 4.23 -1.83
CA SER A 108 7.88 5.15 -2.53
C SER A 108 7.22 5.78 -3.75
N GLY A 109 6.45 5.00 -4.52
CA GLY A 109 5.69 5.50 -5.66
C GLY A 109 4.57 6.46 -5.26
N VAL A 110 3.85 6.17 -4.17
CA VAL A 110 2.86 7.09 -3.57
C VAL A 110 3.53 8.39 -3.14
N MET A 111 4.71 8.30 -2.51
CA MET A 111 5.46 9.49 -2.07
C MET A 111 5.93 10.33 -3.27
N LEU A 112 6.42 9.68 -4.33
CA LEU A 112 6.80 10.35 -5.59
C LEU A 112 5.60 11.03 -6.25
N ALA A 113 4.44 10.38 -6.26
CA ALA A 113 3.21 10.97 -6.81
C ALA A 113 2.79 12.22 -6.02
N GLY A 114 2.86 12.17 -4.69
CA GLY A 114 2.63 13.34 -3.83
C GLY A 114 3.63 14.47 -4.06
N LEU A 115 4.92 14.15 -4.23
CA LEU A 115 5.94 15.16 -4.55
C LEU A 115 5.68 15.81 -5.91
N LEU A 116 5.33 15.01 -6.93
CA LEU A 116 4.98 15.53 -8.25
C LEU A 116 3.73 16.39 -8.19
N ALA A 117 2.71 16.01 -7.40
CA ALA A 117 1.53 16.82 -7.18
C ALA A 117 1.85 18.15 -6.48
N ALA A 118 2.83 18.18 -5.57
CA ALA A 118 3.29 19.41 -4.94
C ALA A 118 3.99 20.37 -5.93
N LEU A 119 4.70 19.82 -6.93
CA LEU A 119 5.51 20.57 -7.89
C LEU A 119 4.74 21.02 -9.14
N ILE A 120 3.83 20.17 -9.65
CA ILE A 120 3.13 20.38 -10.93
C ILE A 120 1.79 21.08 -10.66
N ARG A 121 1.72 22.37 -10.96
CA ARG A 121 0.56 23.25 -10.65
C ARG A 121 -0.55 23.25 -11.71
N THR A 122 -0.79 22.12 -12.35
CA THR A 122 -1.81 21.99 -13.41
C THR A 122 -2.89 21.04 -12.97
N ASP A 123 -4.14 21.51 -12.98
CA ASP A 123 -5.27 20.83 -12.34
C ASP A 123 -5.56 19.43 -12.90
N ILE A 124 -5.25 19.17 -14.17
CA ILE A 124 -5.47 17.82 -14.74
C ILE A 124 -4.50 16.79 -14.14
N TRP A 125 -3.29 17.23 -13.78
CA TRP A 125 -2.24 16.35 -13.28
C TRP A 125 -2.46 15.94 -11.83
N GLY A 126 -3.03 16.82 -10.99
CA GLY A 126 -3.38 16.48 -9.61
C GLY A 126 -4.39 15.33 -9.54
N GLY A 127 -5.48 15.42 -10.33
CA GLY A 127 -6.46 14.34 -10.46
C GLY A 127 -5.88 13.04 -11.02
N ALA A 128 -5.03 13.11 -12.04
CA ALA A 128 -4.36 11.94 -12.61
C ALA A 128 -3.44 11.24 -11.60
N LEU A 129 -2.71 12.00 -10.79
CA LEU A 129 -1.83 11.45 -9.75
C LEU A 129 -2.62 10.79 -8.61
N HIS A 130 -3.82 11.29 -8.28
CA HIS A 130 -4.76 10.63 -7.36
C HIS A 130 -5.20 9.27 -7.89
N LEU A 131 -5.59 9.20 -9.17
CA LEU A 131 -5.96 7.94 -9.83
C LEU A 131 -4.80 6.97 -9.88
N LEU A 132 -3.60 7.45 -10.21
CA LEU A 132 -2.39 6.64 -10.22
C LEU A 132 -2.11 6.06 -8.82
N THR A 133 -2.15 6.89 -7.78
CA THR A 133 -1.95 6.44 -6.39
C THR A 133 -3.03 5.45 -5.95
N THR A 134 -4.28 5.71 -6.32
CA THR A 134 -5.40 4.79 -6.09
C THR A 134 -5.13 3.43 -6.73
N ALA A 135 -4.72 3.41 -8.00
CA ALA A 135 -4.41 2.19 -8.73
C ALA A 135 -3.24 1.43 -8.10
N MET A 136 -2.16 2.13 -7.72
CA MET A 136 -1.01 1.53 -7.04
C MET A 136 -1.42 0.89 -5.71
N LEU A 137 -2.21 1.58 -4.89
CA LEU A 137 -2.68 1.06 -3.61
C LEU A 137 -3.67 -0.10 -3.77
N ALA A 138 -4.53 -0.06 -4.79
CA ALA A 138 -5.45 -1.14 -5.13
C ALA A 138 -4.72 -2.40 -5.60
N ILE A 139 -3.73 -2.26 -6.50
CA ILE A 139 -2.85 -3.35 -6.94
C ILE A 139 -2.10 -3.92 -5.73
N GLY A 140 -1.59 -3.07 -4.85
CA GLY A 140 -0.95 -3.49 -3.60
C GLY A 140 -1.87 -4.30 -2.70
N ALA A 141 -3.11 -3.84 -2.51
CA ALA A 141 -4.12 -4.56 -1.74
C ALA A 141 -4.44 -5.93 -2.36
N TYR A 142 -4.61 -5.99 -3.68
CA TYR A 142 -4.86 -7.22 -4.42
C TYR A 142 -3.69 -8.21 -4.28
N ARG A 143 -2.46 -7.75 -4.50
CA ARG A 143 -1.25 -8.58 -4.35
C ARG A 143 -1.07 -9.09 -2.93
N LEU A 144 -1.32 -8.26 -1.91
CA LEU A 144 -1.29 -8.70 -0.50
C LEU A 144 -2.37 -9.74 -0.21
N HIS A 145 -3.58 -9.57 -0.75
CA HIS A 145 -4.65 -10.54 -0.62
C HIS A 145 -4.27 -11.89 -1.26
N MET A 146 -3.68 -11.85 -2.45
CA MET A 146 -3.19 -13.03 -3.17
C MET A 146 -2.03 -13.70 -2.42
N MET A 147 -1.07 -12.96 -1.86
CA MET A 147 0.00 -13.57 -1.05
C MET A 147 -0.53 -14.24 0.22
N ARG A 148 -1.59 -13.71 0.83
CA ARG A 148 -2.19 -14.26 2.05
C ARG A 148 -3.06 -15.50 1.78
N HIS A 149 -3.81 -15.53 0.67
CA HIS A 149 -4.79 -16.59 0.38
C HIS A 149 -4.37 -17.53 -0.78
N GLY A 150 -3.37 -17.14 -1.57
CA GLY A 150 -2.95 -17.81 -2.80
C GLY A 150 -1.94 -18.94 -2.63
N ARG A 151 -1.43 -19.19 -1.41
CA ARG A 151 -0.42 -20.24 -1.13
C ARG A 151 -0.93 -21.69 -1.28
N ARG A 152 -2.04 -21.92 -1.98
CA ARG A 152 -2.66 -23.25 -2.18
C ARG A 152 -3.11 -23.56 -3.61
N ARG A 153 -2.84 -22.71 -4.61
CA ARG A 153 -3.25 -22.98 -6.01
C ARG A 153 -2.13 -23.07 -7.04
N GLU A 154 -0.90 -22.69 -6.72
CA GLU A 154 0.22 -22.80 -7.69
C GLU A 154 0.90 -24.18 -7.74
N SER A 155 0.50 -25.14 -6.88
CA SER A 155 0.97 -26.54 -6.98
C SER A 155 -0.02 -27.47 -7.70
N ALA A 156 -1.05 -26.93 -8.35
CA ALA A 156 -2.06 -27.71 -9.08
C ALA A 156 -2.26 -27.23 -10.53
N ASP A 157 -1.80 -26.02 -10.88
CA ASP A 157 -1.78 -25.54 -12.27
C ASP A 157 -0.38 -25.67 -12.92
N SER A 158 0.56 -26.32 -12.23
CA SER A 158 1.84 -26.75 -12.80
C SER A 158 1.59 -27.94 -13.75
N GLU A 159 1.56 -27.59 -15.04
CA GLU A 159 2.14 -28.33 -16.18
C GLU A 159 1.23 -29.32 -16.94
N PRO A 160 0.75 -28.95 -18.14
CA PRO A 160 0.45 -29.91 -19.21
C PRO A 160 1.73 -30.53 -19.83
N ASP A 161 2.91 -30.05 -19.42
CA ASP A 161 4.24 -30.38 -19.96
C ASP A 161 5.15 -31.10 -18.94
N PHE A 162 4.60 -31.65 -17.85
CA PHE A 162 5.35 -32.46 -16.88
C PHE A 162 5.66 -33.84 -17.49
N ILE A 163 6.66 -33.87 -18.36
CA ILE A 163 7.36 -35.08 -18.78
C ILE A 163 8.50 -35.28 -17.78
N GLY A 164 8.26 -36.02 -16.72
CA GLY A 164 9.29 -36.24 -15.71
C GLY A 164 8.84 -37.03 -14.50
N SER A 165 8.31 -38.24 -14.70
CA SER A 165 8.39 -39.26 -13.65
C SER A 165 9.88 -39.54 -13.40
N PHE A 166 10.46 -38.86 -12.41
CA PHE A 166 11.68 -39.35 -11.78
C PHE A 166 11.28 -40.60 -10.98
N GLU A 167 11.16 -41.73 -11.68
CA GLU A 167 11.48 -43.01 -11.09
C GLU A 167 12.94 -42.90 -10.65
N GLU A 168 13.11 -42.70 -9.35
CA GLU A 168 14.40 -42.73 -8.69
C GLU A 168 15.00 -44.11 -8.99
N PHE A 169 15.98 -44.16 -9.89
CA PHE A 169 16.59 -45.41 -10.32
C PHE A 169 17.29 -46.05 -9.12
N ASP A 170 16.59 -46.96 -8.45
CA ASP A 170 17.14 -47.72 -7.33
C ASP A 170 18.20 -48.68 -7.89
N ARG A 171 19.46 -48.37 -7.61
CA ARG A 171 20.61 -49.18 -8.07
C ARG A 171 20.55 -50.62 -7.52
N ASP A 172 19.78 -50.87 -6.47
CA ASP A 172 19.67 -52.18 -5.85
C ASP A 172 18.61 -53.08 -6.53
N GLU A 173 17.70 -52.50 -7.33
CA GLU A 173 16.70 -53.26 -8.08
C GLU A 173 17.27 -53.87 -9.37
N ALA A 174 18.27 -53.22 -9.98
CA ALA A 174 18.98 -53.68 -11.17
C ALA A 174 19.98 -54.84 -10.91
N ARG A 175 20.14 -55.28 -9.66
CA ARG A 175 21.07 -56.36 -9.27
C ARG A 175 20.40 -57.60 -8.69
N ARG A 176 19.07 -57.70 -8.76
CA ARG A 176 18.39 -58.95 -8.40
C ARG A 176 18.51 -59.94 -9.58
N PRO A 177 19.00 -61.17 -9.35
CA PRO A 177 19.10 -62.19 -10.39
C PRO A 177 17.73 -62.67 -10.86
#